data_AF-A0A967L129-F1
#
_entry.id   AF-A0A967L129-F1
#
_cell.length_a   1.000
_cell.length_b   1.000
_cell.length_c   1.000
_cell.angle_alpha   90.00
_cell.angle_beta   90.00
_cell.angle_gamma   90.00
#
_symmetry.space_group_name_H-M   'P 1'
#
loop_
_entity.id
_entity.type
_entity.pdbx_description
1 polymer ?
#
loop_
_entity_poly.entity_id
_entity_poly.type
_entity_poly.pdbx_seq_one_letter_code
_entity_poly.pdbx_strand_id
1 'polypeptide(L)'
;MSVNATNFFQHVEAFMDYRKTIYDISHETIRSNTIDLRLFEDFIKERNYQTITGPAVMAFQYYLKKERKNRGPSINRKIFTLKSYARFLKMDQVEKADQLPFQDV
;
A
#
# COMPACT_ATOMS: atom_id res chain seq x y z
N MET A 1 -15.03 -0.70 11.06
CA MET A 1 -15.05 0.35 10.02
C MET A 1 -13.74 0.26 9.26
N SER A 2 -13.63 0.80 8.05
CA SER A 2 -12.45 0.61 7.19
C SER A 2 -11.97 1.97 6.66
N VAL A 3 -10.69 2.07 6.29
CA VAL A 3 -10.14 3.31 5.73
C VAL A 3 -10.70 3.51 4.33
N ASN A 4 -11.26 4.69 4.05
CA ASN A 4 -11.72 5.06 2.72
C ASN A 4 -10.54 5.04 1.73
N ALA A 5 -10.73 4.51 0.53
CA ALA A 5 -9.67 4.36 -0.47
C ALA A 5 -9.05 5.71 -0.87
N THR A 6 -9.86 6.75 -1.10
CA THR A 6 -9.37 8.10 -1.43
C THR A 6 -8.52 8.66 -0.29
N ASN A 7 -9.03 8.57 0.94
CA ASN A 7 -8.31 9.01 2.13
C ASN A 7 -7.01 8.20 2.34
N PHE A 8 -6.99 6.92 1.96
CA PHE A 8 -5.80 6.09 2.04
C PHE A 8 -4.71 6.53 1.06
N PHE A 9 -5.04 6.88 -0.19
CA PHE A 9 -4.02 7.18 -1.23
C PHE A 9 -3.56 8.64 -1.27
N GLN A 10 -4.28 9.59 -0.68
CA GLN A 10 -3.88 11.02 -0.72
C GLN A 10 -2.56 11.35 0.00
N HIS A 11 -2.05 10.46 0.86
CA HIS A 11 -0.81 10.68 1.63
C HIS A 11 0.43 10.03 1.00
N VAL A 12 0.34 9.51 -0.24
CA VAL A 12 1.46 8.80 -0.89
C VAL A 12 2.66 9.71 -1.09
N GLU A 13 2.46 10.98 -1.48
CA GLU A 13 3.56 11.93 -1.66
C GLU A 13 4.27 12.24 -0.34
N ALA A 14 3.50 12.56 0.71
CA ALA A 14 4.03 12.80 2.05
C ALA A 14 4.84 11.60 2.59
N PHE A 15 4.39 10.37 2.31
CA PHE A 15 5.14 9.15 2.66
C PHE A 15 6.48 9.04 1.92
N MET A 16 6.53 9.36 0.63
CA MET A 16 7.78 9.31 -0.14
C MET A 16 8.77 10.36 0.36
N ASP A 17 8.30 11.58 0.61
CA ASP A 17 9.13 12.66 1.14
C ASP A 17 9.66 12.35 2.54
N TYR A 18 8.81 11.80 3.42
CA TYR A 18 9.22 11.33 4.74
C TYR A 18 10.32 10.28 4.64
N ARG A 19 10.15 9.26 3.79
CA ARG A 19 11.15 8.20 3.66
C ARG A 19 12.45 8.71 3.06
N LYS A 20 12.38 9.57 2.05
CA LYS A 20 13.55 10.18 1.43
C LYS A 20 14.33 11.02 2.44
N THR A 21 13.63 11.82 3.24
CA THR A 21 14.27 12.81 4.12
C THR A 21 14.77 12.22 5.44
N ILE A 22 14.03 11.26 6.01
CA ILE A 22 14.34 10.72 7.35
C ILE A 22 15.13 9.42 7.29
N TYR A 23 14.94 8.61 6.25
CA TYR A 23 15.62 7.31 6.12
C TYR A 23 16.64 7.29 4.98
N ASP A 24 16.88 8.43 4.32
CA ASP A 24 17.83 8.56 3.21
C ASP A 24 17.71 7.45 2.16
N ILE A 25 16.48 7.00 1.88
CA ILE A 25 16.29 5.87 0.98
C ILE A 25 16.61 6.26 -0.46
N SER A 26 17.19 5.31 -1.20
CA SER A 26 17.62 5.57 -2.58
C SER A 26 16.46 5.94 -3.51
N HIS A 27 16.79 6.67 -4.58
CA HIS A 27 15.83 7.05 -5.62
C HIS A 27 15.16 5.82 -6.26
N GLU A 28 15.89 4.72 -6.43
CA GLU A 28 15.38 3.46 -6.95
C GLU A 28 14.35 2.85 -5.99
N THR A 29 14.60 2.93 -4.68
CA THR A 29 13.69 2.43 -3.65
C THR A 29 12.41 3.26 -3.61
N ILE A 30 12.51 4.60 -3.63
CA ILE A 30 11.36 5.50 -3.75
C ILE A 30 10.54 5.14 -4.99
N ARG A 31 11.18 5.07 -6.16
CA ARG A 31 10.51 4.75 -7.43
C ARG A 31 9.79 3.40 -7.35
N SER A 32 10.45 2.38 -6.80
CA SER A 32 9.91 1.04 -6.64
C SER A 32 8.67 1.03 -5.73
N ASN A 33 8.70 1.77 -4.62
CA ASN A 33 7.57 1.87 -3.71
C ASN A 33 6.41 2.69 -4.29
N THR A 34 6.69 3.76 -5.04
CA THR A 34 5.66 4.50 -5.78
C THR A 34 4.95 3.61 -6.79
N ILE A 35 5.69 2.79 -7.54
CA ILE A 35 5.11 1.83 -8.49
C ILE A 35 4.22 0.81 -7.77
N ASP A 36 4.63 0.31 -6.61
CA ASP A 36 3.83 -0.66 -5.87
C ASP A 36 2.53 -0.05 -5.32
N LEU A 37 2.58 1.17 -4.77
CA LEU A 37 1.41 1.87 -4.25
C LEU A 37 0.43 2.23 -5.36
N ARG A 38 0.92 2.73 -6.49
CA ARG A 38 0.09 2.98 -7.69
C ARG A 38 -0.55 1.70 -8.20
N LEU A 39 0.19 0.59 -8.27
CA LEU A 39 -0.38 -0.69 -8.68
C LEU A 39 -1.52 -1.14 -7.76
N PHE A 40 -1.41 -0.89 -6.46
CA PHE A 40 -2.49 -1.18 -5.52
C PHE A 40 -3.66 -0.22 -5.69
N GLU A 41 -3.41 1.07 -5.89
CA GLU A 41 -4.43 2.08 -6.18
C GLU A 41 -5.23 1.73 -7.44
N ASP A 42 -4.54 1.39 -8.52
CA ASP A 42 -5.15 0.98 -9.79
C ASP A 42 -6.05 -0.24 -9.58
N PHE A 43 -5.55 -1.26 -8.87
CA PHE A 43 -6.35 -2.45 -8.53
C PHE A 43 -7.61 -2.10 -7.72
N ILE A 44 -7.48 -1.23 -6.71
CA ILE A 44 -8.60 -0.81 -5.85
C ILE A 44 -9.67 -0.09 -6.67
N LYS A 45 -9.26 0.80 -7.58
CA LYS A 45 -10.15 1.51 -8.51
C LYS A 45 -10.80 0.56 -9.51
N GLU A 46 -10.02 -0.29 -10.18
CA GLU A 46 -10.50 -1.25 -11.18
C GLU A 46 -11.52 -2.25 -10.61
N ARG A 47 -11.36 -2.64 -9.34
CA ARG A 47 -12.28 -3.55 -8.63
C ARG A 47 -13.37 -2.81 -7.84
N ASN A 48 -13.46 -1.48 -7.94
CA ASN A 48 -14.44 -0.61 -7.28
C ASN A 48 -14.49 -0.77 -5.75
N TYR A 49 -13.35 -1.01 -5.10
CA TYR A 49 -13.29 -1.03 -3.64
C TYR A 49 -13.31 0.40 -3.09
N GLN A 50 -14.35 0.75 -2.34
CA GLN A 50 -14.45 2.06 -1.68
C GLN A 50 -13.62 2.17 -0.41
N THR A 51 -13.25 1.03 0.19
CA THR A 51 -12.50 0.99 1.44
C THR A 51 -11.44 -0.10 1.44
N ILE A 52 -10.36 0.11 2.18
CA ILE A 52 -9.26 -0.84 2.34
C ILE A 52 -9.64 -1.82 3.44
N THR A 53 -9.90 -3.07 3.05
CA THR A 53 -10.34 -4.16 3.94
C THR A 53 -9.48 -5.41 3.74
N GLY A 54 -9.47 -6.33 4.72
CA GLY A 54 -8.74 -7.59 4.60
C GLY A 54 -9.08 -8.36 3.30
N PRO A 55 -10.37 -8.52 2.95
CA PRO A 55 -10.76 -9.10 1.67
C PRO A 55 -10.18 -8.38 0.45
N ALA A 56 -10.14 -7.04 0.43
CA ALA A 56 -9.53 -6.29 -0.68
C ALA A 56 -8.01 -6.56 -0.80
N VAL A 57 -7.30 -6.66 0.33
CA VAL A 57 -5.86 -6.97 0.34
C VAL A 57 -5.58 -8.42 -0.07
N MET A 58 -6.41 -9.38 0.36
CA MET A 58 -6.33 -10.77 -0.10
C MET A 58 -6.62 -10.89 -1.60
N ALA A 59 -7.64 -10.17 -2.09
CA ALA A 59 -7.95 -10.11 -3.51
C ALA A 59 -6.79 -9.52 -4.33
N PHE A 60 -6.10 -8.51 -3.80
CA PHE A 60 -4.90 -7.97 -4.45
C PHE A 60 -3.77 -9.00 -4.53
N GLN A 61 -3.52 -9.77 -3.47
CA GLN A 61 -2.53 -10.85 -3.52
C GLN A 61 -2.88 -11.91 -4.57
N TYR A 62 -4.17 -12.26 -4.67
CA TYR A 62 -4.65 -13.18 -5.69
C TYR A 62 -4.44 -12.62 -7.11
N TYR A 63 -4.79 -11.34 -7.33
CA TYR A 63 -4.53 -10.61 -8.58
C TYR A 63 -3.04 -10.64 -8.96
N LEU A 64 -2.15 -10.31 -8.02
CA LEU A 64 -0.70 -10.33 -8.25
C LEU A 64 -0.23 -11.73 -8.65
N LYS A 65 -0.71 -12.79 -7.99
CA LYS A 65 -0.29 -14.17 -8.24
C LYS A 65 -0.86 -14.73 -9.54
N LYS A 66 -2.15 -14.54 -9.79
CA LYS A 66 -2.91 -15.27 -10.82
C LYS A 66 -3.04 -14.49 -12.11
N GLU A 67 -3.22 -13.18 -12.04
CA GLU A 67 -3.40 -12.32 -13.21
C GLU A 67 -2.05 -11.76 -13.66
N ARG A 68 -1.27 -11.16 -12.75
CA ARG A 68 0.06 -10.59 -13.08
C ARG A 68 1.22 -11.60 -13.04
N LYS A 69 0.95 -12.85 -12.69
CA LYS A 69 1.93 -13.96 -12.59
C LYS A 69 3.19 -13.60 -11.79
N ASN A 70 3.07 -12.76 -10.77
CA ASN A 70 4.19 -12.37 -9.94
C ASN A 70 4.69 -13.57 -9.11
N ARG A 71 6.02 -13.67 -8.95
CA ARG A 71 6.66 -14.63 -8.04
C ARG A 71 6.51 -14.16 -6.60
N GLY A 72 6.60 -15.10 -5.65
CA GLY A 72 6.50 -14.84 -4.21
C GLY A 72 7.30 -13.62 -3.74
N PRO A 73 8.60 -13.49 -4.09
CA PRO A 73 9.39 -12.32 -3.69
C PRO A 73 8.85 -10.98 -4.19
N SER A 74 8.30 -10.94 -5.42
CA SER A 74 7.69 -9.72 -5.97
C SER A 74 6.40 -9.35 -5.25
N ILE A 75 5.59 -10.35 -4.88
CA ILE A 75 4.37 -10.16 -4.09
C ILE A 75 4.74 -9.65 -2.71
N ASN A 76 5.67 -10.31 -2.01
CA ASN A 76 6.11 -9.92 -0.69
C ASN A 76 6.64 -8.49 -0.67
N ARG A 77 7.46 -8.10 -1.66
CA ARG A 77 7.96 -6.71 -1.78
C ARG A 77 6.82 -5.69 -1.81
N LYS A 78 5.74 -5.97 -2.56
CA LYS A 78 4.56 -5.10 -2.65
C LYS A 78 3.80 -5.02 -1.32
N ILE A 79 3.60 -6.16 -0.65
CA ILE A 79 2.97 -6.21 0.67
C ILE A 79 3.81 -5.47 1.71
N PHE A 80 5.15 -5.60 1.67
CA PHE A 80 6.04 -4.83 2.54
C PHE A 80 5.94 -3.32 2.30
N THR A 81 5.82 -2.88 1.05
CA THR A 81 5.56 -1.47 0.74
C THR A 81 4.26 -1.00 1.38
N LEU A 82 3.17 -1.77 1.27
CA LEU A 82 1.87 -1.44 1.87
C LEU A 82 1.93 -1.41 3.41
N LYS A 83 2.63 -2.35 4.04
CA LYS A 83 2.89 -2.36 5.49
C LYS A 83 3.62 -1.11 5.95
N SER A 84 4.69 -0.75 5.23
CA SER A 84 5.49 0.45 5.53
C SER A 84 4.63 1.72 5.42
N TYR A 85 3.83 1.82 4.38
CA TYR A 85 2.90 2.93 4.18
C TYR A 85 1.83 3.00 5.28
N ALA A 86 1.22 1.86 5.66
CA ALA A 86 0.24 1.81 6.73
C ALA A 86 0.81 2.26 8.09
N ARG A 87 2.07 1.91 8.38
CA ARG A 87 2.76 2.41 9.58
C ARG A 87 2.94 3.92 9.53
N PHE A 88 3.30 4.48 8.37
CA PHE A 88 3.36 5.92 8.18
C PHE A 88 2.02 6.61 8.43
N LEU A 89 0.93 6.12 7.84
CA LEU A 89 -0.42 6.67 8.06
C LEU A 89 -0.83 6.65 9.54
N LYS A 90 -0.44 5.60 10.27
CA LYS A 90 -0.69 5.51 11.71
C LYS A 90 0.11 6.53 12.50
N MET A 91 1.37 6.78 12.13
CA MET A 91 2.21 7.81 12.75
C MET A 91 1.67 9.22 12.46
N ASP A 92 1.17 9.44 11.25
CA ASP A 92 0.53 10.69 10.80
C ASP A 92 -0.91 10.85 11.32
N GLN A 93 -1.38 9.92 12.16
CA GLN A 93 -2.71 9.93 12.78
C GLN A 93 -3.88 10.02 11.79
N VAL A 94 -3.71 9.47 10.59
CA VAL A 94 -4.78 9.41 9.59
C VAL A 94 -5.95 8.60 10.13
N GLU A 95 -7.18 9.10 9.92
CA GLU A 95 -8.39 8.50 10.46
C GLU A 95 -8.48 7.00 10.12
N LYS A 96 -8.69 6.16 11.16
CA LYS A 96 -8.82 4.69 11.06
C LYS A 96 -7.57 3.96 10.53
N ALA A 97 -6.40 4.60 10.46
CA ALA A 97 -5.17 3.95 10.01
C ALA A 97 -4.75 2.75 10.89
N ASP A 98 -5.17 2.74 12.16
CA ASP A 98 -5.03 1.61 13.09
C ASP A 98 -5.82 0.36 12.67
N GLN A 99 -6.82 0.52 11.81
CA GLN A 99 -7.71 -0.56 11.32
C GLN A 99 -7.23 -1.15 9.98
N LEU A 100 -6.08 -0.70 9.46
CA LEU A 100 -5.56 -1.19 8.18
C LEU A 100 -5.11 -2.66 8.27
N PRO A 101 -5.53 -3.52 7.32
CA PRO A 101 -5.44 -4.98 7.43
C PRO A 101 -4.09 -5.53 6.94
N PHE A 102 -2.99 -4.79 7.15
CA PHE A 102 -1.68 -5.18 6.63
C PHE A 102 -0.79 -5.86 7.66
N GLN A 103 -1.09 -5.80 8.96
CA GLN A 103 -0.22 -6.38 10.00
C GLN A 103 -0.18 -7.92 9.93
N ASP A 104 -1.31 -8.54 9.59
CA ASP A 104 -1.51 -9.99 9.64
C ASP A 104 -1.23 -10.71 8.31
N VAL A 105 -0.75 -9.98 7.29
CA VAL A 105 -0.52 -10.48 5.92
C VAL A 105 0.93 -10.80 5.65
#